data_AF-A0A0A9G794-F1
#
_entry.id   AF-A0A0A9G794-F1
#
_cell.length_a   1.000
_cell.length_b   1.000
_cell.length_c   1.000
_cell.angle_alpha   90.00
_cell.angle_beta   90.00
_cell.angle_gamma   90.00
#
_symmetry.space_group_name_H-M   'P 1'
#
loop_
_entity.id
_entity.type
_entity.pdbx_description
1 polymer ?
#
loop_
_entity_poly.entity_id
_entity_poly.type
_entity_poly.pdbx_seq_one_letter_code
_entity_poly.pdbx_strand_id
1 'polypeptide(L)'
;MWKLLDQAMASRLVHPLHTLALLTPRVVPNRRDQPEAYRLYLELLGRYTATPVFPESAETKAMIAKPIDDAMQLSQRYGFQQFDFGHTVILFVLSLIETLIDCILEDSTLSNISPDDHDGTYTIGVNKNMDKDYKESLLDKKDEHREYLRRKKHTIDFGSC
;
A
#
# COMPACT_ATOMS: atom_id res chain seq x y z
N MET A 1 11.16 -16.95 11.20
CA MET A 1 11.15 -15.83 12.16
C MET A 1 9.75 -15.21 12.30
N TRP A 2 9.09 -14.74 11.23
CA TRP A 2 7.74 -14.16 11.27
C TRP A 2 6.66 -15.02 11.95
N LYS A 3 6.66 -16.35 11.74
CA LYS A 3 5.75 -17.27 12.44
C LYS A 3 5.95 -17.30 13.95
N LEU A 4 7.19 -17.18 14.41
CA LEU A 4 7.49 -17.10 15.85
C LEU A 4 7.04 -15.76 16.43
N LEU A 5 7.19 -14.69 15.66
CA LEU A 5 6.71 -13.37 16.06
C LEU A 5 5.19 -13.33 16.18
N ASP A 6 4.49 -13.93 15.21
CA ASP A 6 3.04 -14.11 15.25
C ASP A 6 2.63 -14.93 16.48
N GLN A 7 3.30 -16.05 16.75
CA GLN A 7 3.02 -16.87 17.93
C GLN A 7 3.32 -16.13 19.24
N ALA A 8 4.37 -15.31 19.29
CA ALA A 8 4.71 -14.49 20.45
C ALA A 8 3.64 -13.42 20.73
N MET A 9 3.11 -12.77 19.68
CA MET A 9 2.00 -11.82 19.79
C MET A 9 0.70 -12.52 20.20
N ALA A 10 0.36 -13.65 19.58
CA ALA A 10 -0.82 -14.46 19.92
C ALA A 10 -0.75 -14.98 21.37
N SER A 11 0.45 -15.34 21.83
CA SER A 11 0.72 -15.80 23.19
C SER A 11 0.96 -14.66 24.19
N ARG A 12 0.85 -13.40 23.76
CA ARG A 12 1.04 -12.18 24.57
C ARG A 12 2.41 -12.05 25.24
N LEU A 13 3.42 -12.73 24.69
CA LEU A 13 4.81 -12.55 25.12
C LEU A 13 5.32 -11.16 24.71
N VAL A 14 4.75 -10.59 23.65
CA VAL A 14 4.98 -9.21 23.21
C VAL A 14 3.64 -8.55 22.91
N HIS A 15 3.54 -7.26 23.19
CA HIS A 15 2.32 -6.50 22.92
C HIS A 15 2.17 -6.25 21.40
N PRO A 16 1.04 -6.62 20.76
CA PRO A 16 0.89 -6.51 19.31
C PRO A 16 1.02 -5.07 18.78
N LEU A 17 0.39 -4.08 19.42
CA LEU A 17 0.50 -2.68 18.97
C LEU A 17 1.94 -2.16 19.04
N HIS A 18 2.68 -2.54 20.09
CA HIS A 18 4.06 -2.11 20.25
C HIS A 18 4.95 -2.76 19.18
N THR A 19 4.75 -4.05 18.94
CA THR A 19 5.48 -4.79 17.90
C THR A 19 5.22 -4.19 16.51
N LEU A 20 3.96 -3.91 16.19
CA LEU A 20 3.58 -3.29 14.92
C LEU A 20 4.20 -1.89 14.78
N ALA A 21 4.15 -1.05 15.82
CA ALA A 21 4.78 0.26 15.84
C ALA A 21 6.29 0.20 15.58
N LEU A 22 6.99 -0.80 16.12
CA LEU A 22 8.43 -1.00 15.84
C LEU A 22 8.71 -1.48 14.41
N LEU A 23 7.80 -2.28 13.84
CA LEU A 23 7.97 -2.83 12.51
C LEU A 23 7.67 -1.80 11.42
N THR A 24 6.66 -0.95 11.59
CA THR A 24 6.24 0.05 10.61
C THR A 24 7.41 0.85 10.02
N PRO A 25 8.25 1.56 10.79
CA PRO A 25 9.34 2.37 10.25
C PRO A 25 10.48 1.54 9.64
N ARG A 26 10.50 0.21 9.85
CA ARG A 26 11.55 -0.69 9.33
C ARG A 26 11.12 -1.41 8.07
N VAL A 27 9.88 -1.86 8.02
CA VAL A 27 9.36 -2.70 6.94
C VAL A 27 8.79 -1.84 5.81
N VAL A 28 8.09 -0.76 6.15
CA VAL A 28 7.37 0.05 5.15
C VAL A 28 8.31 0.79 4.20
N PRO A 29 9.43 1.39 4.65
CA PRO A 29 10.39 2.00 3.72
C PRO A 29 11.07 1.00 2.79
N ASN A 30 11.33 -0.22 3.29
CA ASN A 30 12.01 -1.29 2.55
C ASN A 30 11.05 -2.17 1.72
N ARG A 31 9.81 -1.71 1.49
CA ARG A 31 8.74 -2.52 0.87
C ARG A 31 9.05 -2.99 -0.55
N ARG A 32 9.85 -2.24 -1.32
CA ARG A 32 10.24 -2.60 -2.69
C ARG A 32 11.42 -3.57 -2.72
N ASP A 33 12.35 -3.40 -1.78
CA ASP A 33 13.53 -4.27 -1.66
C ASP A 33 13.19 -5.62 -1.01
N GLN A 34 12.16 -5.66 -0.15
CA GLN A 34 11.72 -6.84 0.58
C GLN A 34 10.19 -7.00 0.55
N PRO A 35 9.59 -7.27 -0.62
CA PRO A 35 8.14 -7.36 -0.77
C PRO A 35 7.51 -8.49 0.06
N GLU A 36 8.23 -9.59 0.29
CA GLU A 36 7.75 -10.68 1.13
C GLU A 36 7.62 -10.27 2.60
N ALA A 37 8.58 -9.47 3.11
CA ALA A 37 8.55 -8.95 4.47
C ALA A 37 7.39 -7.97 4.65
N TYR A 38 7.18 -7.09 3.67
CA TYR A 38 6.05 -6.15 3.65
C TYR A 38 4.70 -6.88 3.61
N ARG A 39 4.56 -7.90 2.77
CA ARG A 39 3.35 -8.73 2.69
C ARG A 39 3.03 -9.39 4.03
N LEU A 40 4.02 -10.01 4.68
CA LEU A 40 3.83 -10.63 6.00
C LEU A 40 3.50 -9.60 7.09
N TYR A 41 4.11 -8.41 7.04
CA TYR A 41 3.75 -7.31 7.93
C TYR A 41 2.28 -6.90 7.77
N LEU A 42 1.77 -6.75 6.53
CA LEU A 42 0.36 -6.44 6.28
C LEU A 42 -0.59 -7.52 6.79
N GLU A 43 -0.22 -8.79 6.67
CA GLU A 43 -1.01 -9.90 7.24
C GLU A 43 -1.10 -9.82 8.76
N LEU A 44 0.01 -9.52 9.44
CA LEU A 44 0.03 -9.32 10.89
C LEU A 44 -0.79 -8.09 11.28
N LEU A 45 -0.63 -7.01 10.54
CA LEU A 45 -1.35 -5.76 10.75
C LEU A 45 -2.87 -6.01 10.72
N GLY A 46 -3.37 -6.66 9.66
CA GLY A 46 -4.79 -7.00 9.53
C GLY A 46 -5.31 -7.90 10.67
N ARG A 47 -4.50 -8.87 11.12
CA ARG A 47 -4.89 -9.80 12.19
C ARG A 47 -5.02 -9.10 13.55
N TYR A 48 -4.04 -8.28 13.92
CA TYR A 48 -3.96 -7.71 15.27
C TYR A 48 -4.64 -6.35 15.42
N THR A 49 -4.98 -5.67 14.32
CA THR A 49 -5.81 -4.45 14.36
C THR A 49 -7.30 -4.73 14.41
N ALA A 50 -7.75 -5.87 13.84
CA ALA A 50 -9.16 -6.29 13.87
C ALA A 50 -9.56 -7.00 15.18
N THR A 51 -8.59 -7.37 16.02
CA THR A 51 -8.84 -8.09 17.28
C THR A 51 -9.08 -7.08 18.41
N PRO A 52 -10.16 -7.22 19.20
CA PRO A 52 -10.45 -6.28 20.29
C PRO A 52 -9.32 -6.24 21.31
N VAL A 53 -8.88 -5.01 21.62
CA VAL A 53 -7.86 -4.72 22.64
C VAL A 53 -8.40 -5.20 23.98
N PHE A 54 -7.66 -6.12 24.61
CA PHE A 54 -8.04 -6.66 25.92
C PHE A 54 -7.94 -5.59 27.01
N PRO A 55 -8.72 -5.72 28.10
CA PRO A 55 -8.57 -4.83 29.25
C PRO A 55 -7.19 -5.02 29.88
N GLU A 56 -6.27 -4.10 29.57
CA GLU A 56 -4.94 -4.06 30.18
C GLU A 56 -4.90 -3.17 31.43
N SER A 57 -4.00 -3.53 32.34
CA SER A 57 -3.72 -2.73 33.53
C SER A 57 -3.22 -1.32 33.15
N ALA A 58 -3.41 -0.35 34.03
CA ALA A 58 -2.92 1.02 33.81
C ALA A 58 -1.38 1.09 33.67
N GLU A 59 -0.66 0.21 34.39
CA GLU A 59 0.80 0.13 34.35
C GLU A 59 1.31 -0.40 33.00
N THR A 60 0.67 -1.44 32.46
CA THR A 60 0.99 -1.99 31.14
C THR A 60 0.77 -0.95 30.05
N LYS A 61 -0.33 -0.21 30.11
CA LYS A 61 -0.68 0.86 29.15
C LYS A 61 0.37 1.97 29.11
N ALA A 62 0.86 2.40 30.27
CA ALA A 62 1.92 3.41 30.35
C ALA A 62 3.26 2.87 29.80
N MET A 63 3.58 1.61 30.09
CA MET A 63 4.81 0.96 29.62
C MET A 63 4.87 0.84 28.11
N ILE A 64 3.75 0.63 27.42
CA ILE A 64 3.70 0.48 25.96
C ILE A 64 3.48 1.79 25.20
N ALA A 65 2.87 2.81 25.82
CA ALA A 65 2.59 4.09 25.16
C ALA A 65 3.88 4.79 24.72
N LYS A 66 4.84 4.96 25.64
CA LYS A 66 6.10 5.65 25.34
C LYS A 66 6.93 4.97 24.24
N PRO A 67 7.14 3.64 24.26
CA PRO A 67 7.84 2.96 23.17
C PRO A 67 7.15 3.06 21.82
N ILE A 68 5.81 3.15 21.78
CA ILE A 68 5.07 3.38 20.53
C ILE A 68 5.32 4.81 20.03
N ASP A 69 5.25 5.80 20.93
CA ASP A 69 5.59 7.20 20.63
C ASP A 69 7.00 7.32 20.07
N ASP A 70 8.00 6.73 20.74
CA ASP A 70 9.40 6.75 20.34
C ASP A 70 9.63 6.08 18.97
N ALA A 71 8.97 4.93 18.72
CA ALA A 71 9.15 4.17 17.48
C ALA A 71 8.59 4.89 16.26
N MET A 72 7.44 5.56 16.43
CA MET A 72 6.71 6.23 15.35
C MET A 72 6.93 7.75 15.33
N GLN A 73 7.68 8.27 16.30
CA GLN A 73 7.93 9.70 16.52
C GLN A 73 6.62 10.51 16.60
N LEU A 74 5.60 9.99 17.29
CA LEU A 74 4.24 10.57 17.24
C LEU A 74 4.21 11.98 17.86
N SER A 75 4.89 12.19 18.99
CA SER A 75 5.02 13.48 19.67
C SER A 75 5.65 14.53 18.77
N GLN A 76 6.68 14.15 18.01
CA GLN A 76 7.32 15.01 17.03
C GLN A 76 6.42 15.27 15.82
N ARG A 77 5.75 14.24 15.29
CA ARG A 77 4.92 14.34 14.07
C ARG A 77 3.66 15.19 14.31
N TYR A 78 3.04 15.06 15.47
CA TYR A 78 1.78 15.75 15.79
C TYR A 78 1.93 16.95 16.73
N GLY A 79 3.12 17.19 17.29
CA GLY A 79 3.43 18.40 18.07
C GLY A 79 2.89 18.42 19.51
N PHE A 80 2.65 17.26 20.12
CA PHE A 80 2.17 17.16 21.51
C PHE A 80 3.19 16.42 22.39
N GLN A 81 3.31 16.84 23.66
CA GLN A 81 4.32 16.30 24.59
C GLN A 81 3.78 15.25 25.57
N GLN A 82 2.46 15.14 25.74
CA GLN A 82 1.85 14.13 26.61
C GLN A 82 0.62 13.52 25.94
N PHE A 83 0.66 12.21 25.80
CA PHE A 83 -0.46 11.40 25.35
C PHE A 83 -0.82 10.42 26.46
N ASP A 84 -2.12 10.26 26.74
CA ASP A 84 -2.54 9.03 27.38
C ASP A 84 -2.39 7.86 26.40
N PHE A 85 -2.61 6.64 26.90
CA PHE A 85 -2.52 5.45 26.06
C PHE A 85 -3.51 5.48 24.89
N GLY A 86 -4.73 5.97 25.10
CA GLY A 86 -5.74 6.06 24.05
C GLY A 86 -5.33 6.99 22.92
N HIS A 87 -4.81 8.18 23.25
CA HIS A 87 -4.26 9.12 22.30
C HIS A 87 -3.09 8.50 21.53
N THR A 88 -2.19 7.79 22.23
CA THR A 88 -1.07 7.09 21.59
C THR A 88 -1.56 6.08 20.55
N VAL A 89 -2.56 5.26 20.88
CA VAL A 89 -3.13 4.29 19.93
C VAL A 89 -3.79 4.99 18.74
N ILE A 90 -4.56 6.05 18.97
CA ILE A 90 -5.21 6.81 17.89
C ILE A 90 -4.17 7.40 16.94
N LEU A 91 -3.14 8.07 17.48
CA LEU A 91 -2.08 8.66 16.67
C LEU A 91 -1.25 7.62 15.93
N PHE A 92 -0.99 6.48 16.56
CA PHE A 92 -0.38 5.34 15.89
C PHE A 92 -1.20 4.88 14.68
N VAL A 93 -2.51 4.70 14.83
CA VAL A 93 -3.40 4.29 13.74
C VAL A 93 -3.45 5.36 12.63
N LEU A 94 -3.52 6.64 12.98
CA LEU A 94 -3.51 7.73 12.01
C LEU A 94 -2.20 7.76 11.23
N SER A 95 -1.05 7.68 11.91
CA SER A 95 0.27 7.62 11.27
C SER A 95 0.42 6.41 10.37
N LEU A 96 -0.11 5.26 10.80
CA LEU A 96 -0.11 4.05 9.99
C LEU A 96 -0.93 4.23 8.70
N ILE A 97 -2.15 4.77 8.80
CA ILE A 97 -3.00 5.02 7.64
C ILE A 97 -2.32 6.01 6.69
N GLU A 98 -1.78 7.11 7.21
CA GLU A 98 -1.04 8.11 6.45
C GLU A 98 0.14 7.48 5.69
N THR A 99 0.97 6.72 6.40
CA THR A 99 2.13 6.03 5.80
C THR A 99 1.70 5.04 4.71
N LEU A 100 0.62 4.29 4.93
CA LEU A 100 0.12 3.34 3.94
C LEU A 100 -0.45 4.03 2.70
N ILE A 101 -1.18 5.14 2.88
CA ILE A 101 -1.67 5.97 1.78
C ILE A 101 -0.50 6.50 0.96
N ASP A 102 0.51 7.06 1.62
CA ASP A 102 1.72 7.57 0.95
C ASP A 102 2.40 6.45 0.14
N CYS A 103 2.53 5.25 0.70
CA CYS A 103 3.10 4.10 -0.02
C CYS A 103 2.30 3.74 -1.27
N ILE A 104 0.97 3.70 -1.18
CA ILE A 104 0.10 3.39 -2.32
C ILE A 104 0.23 4.46 -3.40
N LEU A 105 0.29 5.74 -3.02
CA LEU A 105 0.48 6.84 -3.96
C LEU A 105 1.86 6.78 -4.62
N GLU A 106 2.93 6.53 -3.87
CA GLU A 106 4.29 6.37 -4.40
C GLU A 106 4.41 5.17 -5.33
N ASP A 107 3.77 4.04 -5.01
CA ASP A 107 3.88 2.81 -5.81
C ASP A 107 3.03 2.89 -7.08
N SER A 108 1.85 3.53 -7.01
CA SER A 108 1.01 3.79 -8.19
C SER A 108 1.61 4.84 -9.14
N THR A 109 2.24 5.89 -8.62
CA THR A 109 2.90 6.91 -9.45
C THR A 109 4.10 6.35 -10.21
N LEU A 110 4.90 5.46 -9.62
CA LEU A 110 6.00 4.80 -10.34
C LEU A 110 5.52 3.83 -11.42
N SER A 111 4.44 3.10 -11.19
CA SER A 111 3.85 2.24 -12.22
C SER A 111 3.45 3.02 -13.48
N ASN A 112 3.10 4.31 -13.33
CA ASN A 112 2.72 5.19 -14.44
C ASN A 112 3.93 5.81 -15.18
N ILE A 113 5.14 5.70 -14.62
CA ILE A 113 6.39 6.25 -15.20
C ILE A 113 7.23 5.17 -15.87
N SER A 114 6.84 3.89 -15.80
CA SER A 114 7.52 2.82 -16.54
C SER A 114 7.59 3.20 -18.03
N PRO A 115 8.77 3.44 -18.61
CA PRO A 115 8.87 3.65 -20.03
C PRO A 115 8.58 2.30 -20.66
N ASP A 116 7.42 2.20 -21.31
CA ASP A 116 7.26 1.20 -22.35
C ASP A 116 8.40 1.45 -23.34
N ASP A 117 9.25 0.45 -23.49
CA ASP A 117 10.51 0.53 -24.22
C ASP A 117 10.18 0.53 -25.71
N HIS A 118 9.70 1.66 -26.21
CA HIS A 118 9.68 2.00 -27.62
C HIS A 118 10.06 3.47 -27.80
N ASP A 119 11.35 3.66 -28.05
CA ASP A 119 11.91 4.47 -29.14
C ASP A 119 11.33 5.89 -29.32
N GLY A 120 12.18 6.91 -29.11
CA GLY A 120 11.90 8.25 -29.61
C GLY A 120 12.42 9.37 -28.73
N THR A 121 13.65 9.78 -28.98
CA THR A 121 14.28 11.01 -28.51
C THR A 121 13.40 12.25 -28.69
N TYR A 122 12.99 12.95 -27.62
CA TYR A 122 12.88 14.42 -27.71
C TYR A 122 13.00 15.11 -26.35
N THR A 123 13.91 16.08 -26.39
CA THR A 123 14.31 17.07 -25.40
C THR A 123 13.19 18.04 -25.01
N ILE A 124 13.24 18.43 -23.73
CA ILE A 124 12.82 19.71 -23.12
C ILE A 124 12.26 20.78 -24.09
N GLY A 125 11.06 21.29 -23.77
CA GLY A 125 10.55 22.53 -24.33
C GLY A 125 9.18 22.93 -23.77
N VAL A 126 9.18 23.81 -22.76
CA VAL A 126 8.02 24.60 -22.35
C VAL A 126 7.46 25.37 -23.55
N ASN A 127 6.19 25.18 -23.95
CA ASN A 127 5.26 26.30 -24.20
C ASN A 127 3.79 25.87 -24.42
N LYS A 128 2.96 26.85 -24.08
CA LYS A 128 1.51 27.01 -23.96
C LYS A 128 0.61 26.61 -25.14
N ASN A 129 -0.63 26.32 -24.74
CA ASN A 129 -1.90 26.69 -25.38
C ASN A 129 -2.09 26.30 -26.85
N MET A 130 -2.88 25.25 -27.08
CA MET A 130 -4.00 25.34 -28.02
C MET A 130 -5.13 24.43 -27.58
N ASP A 131 -6.25 25.08 -27.28
CA ASP A 131 -7.59 24.55 -27.25
C ASP A 131 -7.89 23.82 -28.58
N LYS A 132 -8.30 22.55 -28.52
CA LYS A 132 -8.99 21.86 -29.63
C LYS A 132 -9.59 20.52 -29.18
N ASP A 133 -10.90 20.63 -28.98
CA ASP A 133 -11.93 19.74 -29.50
C ASP A 133 -12.05 18.34 -28.90
N TYR A 134 -13.17 18.20 -28.20
CA TYR A 134 -13.73 17.01 -27.61
C TYR A 134 -13.96 15.96 -28.71
N LYS A 135 -13.21 14.86 -28.68
CA LYS A 135 -13.55 13.66 -29.47
C LYS A 135 -13.38 12.39 -28.65
N GLU A 136 -14.42 12.14 -27.87
CA GLU A 136 -15.03 10.83 -27.71
C GLU A 136 -14.80 9.94 -28.96
N SER A 137 -13.90 8.95 -28.85
CA SER A 137 -13.85 7.71 -29.64
C SER A 137 -12.49 7.03 -29.43
N LEU A 138 -12.35 6.29 -28.33
CA LEU A 138 -11.28 5.28 -28.19
C LEU A 138 -11.82 3.87 -27.88
N LEU A 139 -13.14 3.75 -27.69
CA LEU A 139 -13.80 2.46 -27.50
C LEU A 139 -14.18 1.79 -28.82
N ASP A 140 -14.40 2.55 -29.89
CA ASP A 140 -14.92 2.02 -31.16
C ASP A 140 -13.87 1.22 -31.98
N LYS A 141 -12.58 1.54 -31.84
CA LYS A 141 -11.51 0.86 -32.60
C LYS A 141 -11.15 -0.54 -32.09
N LYS A 142 -11.53 -0.87 -30.85
CA LYS A 142 -11.19 -2.19 -30.26
C LYS A 142 -12.21 -3.27 -30.63
N ASP A 143 -13.43 -2.87 -30.95
CA ASP A 143 -14.51 -3.80 -31.30
C ASP A 143 -14.49 -4.21 -32.77
N GLU A 144 -14.06 -3.33 -33.69
CA GLU A 144 -13.90 -3.70 -35.11
C GLU A 144 -12.83 -4.79 -35.32
N HIS A 145 -11.74 -4.77 -34.55
CA HIS A 145 -10.70 -5.81 -34.63
C HIS A 145 -11.20 -7.17 -34.14
N ARG A 146 -12.08 -7.16 -33.11
CA ARG A 146 -12.66 -8.38 -32.54
C ARG A 146 -13.66 -9.03 -33.51
N GLU A 147 -14.45 -8.25 -34.23
CA GLU A 147 -15.41 -8.76 -35.22
C GLU A 147 -14.77 -9.26 -36.52
N TYR A 148 -13.60 -8.73 -36.91
CA TYR A 148 -12.84 -9.25 -38.06
C TYR A 148 -12.34 -10.69 -37.81
N LEU A 149 -11.84 -10.98 -36.60
CA LEU A 149 -11.38 -12.32 -36.22
C LEU A 149 -12.54 -13.33 -36.10
N ARG A 150 -13.76 -12.85 -35.79
CA ARG A 150 -14.96 -13.70 -35.73
C ARG A 150 -15.41 -14.13 -37.13
N ARG A 151 -15.36 -13.25 -38.13
CA ARG A 151 -15.70 -13.59 -39.53
C ARG A 151 -14.72 -14.55 -40.19
N LYS A 152 -13.42 -14.46 -39.86
CA LYS A 152 -12.41 -15.33 -40.46
C LYS A 152 -12.46 -16.79 -40.01
N LYS A 153 -13.17 -17.10 -38.92
CA LYS A 153 -13.36 -18.48 -38.40
C LYS A 153 -14.54 -19.24 -39.02
N HIS A 154 -15.26 -18.67 -39.98
CA HIS A 154 -16.39 -19.32 -40.68
C HIS A 154 -16.11 -19.66 -42.15
N THR A 155 -14.85 -19.60 -42.59
CA THR A 155 -14.49 -19.87 -44.00
C THR A 155 -13.26 -20.76 -44.09
N ILE A 156 -13.28 -21.89 -43.38
CA ILE A 156 -12.49 -23.07 -43.74
C ILE A 156 -13.39 -24.28 -43.57
N ASP A 157 -14.13 -24.59 -44.64
CA ASP A 157 -14.49 -25.98 -44.95
C ASP A 157 -14.44 -26.11 -46.48
N PHE A 158 -13.32 -26.64 -46.97
CA PHE A 158 -13.16 -27.07 -48.36
C PHE A 158 -13.59 -28.53 -48.43
N GLY A 159 -14.54 -28.83 -49.31
CA GLY A 159 -15.27 -30.09 -49.35
C GLY A 159 -14.47 -31.33 -49.71
N SER A 160 -15.16 -32.47 -49.61
CA SER A 160 -14.87 -33.72 -50.33
C SER A 160 -16.09 -34.65 -50.27
N CYS A 161 -16.75 -34.81 -51.43
CA CYS A 161 -17.11 -36.08 -52.08
C CYS A 161 -17.91 -35.77 -53.35
#